data_AF-A0A945CJ72-F1
#
_entry.id   AF-A0A945CJ72-F1
#
_cell.length_a   1.000
_cell.length_b   1.000
_cell.length_c   1.000
_cell.angle_alpha   90.00
_cell.angle_beta   90.00
_cell.angle_gamma   90.00
#
_symmetry.space_group_name_H-M   'P 1'
#
loop_
_entity.id
_entity.type
_entity.pdbx_description
1 polymer ?
#
loop_
_entity_poly.entity_id
_entity_poly.type
_entity_poly.pdbx_seq_one_letter_code
_entity_poly.pdbx_strand_id
1 'polypeptide(L)' 'MIVSGVVIETLPGSADVVAARLRAVAQIAVEGSDGDCRLAAIWEGESGEALERFAEDLLAGDEQILGVFPVYVGEDEE' A
#
# COMPACT_ATOMS: atom_id res chain seq x y z
N MET A 1 12.21 10.59 -7.93
CA MET A 1 10.93 9.93 -7.59
C MET A 1 11.18 9.00 -6.42
N ILE A 2 10.21 8.67 -5.56
CA ILE A 2 10.40 7.66 -4.50
C ILE A 2 9.61 6.41 -4.86
N VAL A 3 10.27 5.27 -4.73
CA VAL A 3 9.67 3.94 -4.83
C VAL A 3 9.77 3.28 -3.47
N SER A 4 8.63 2.85 -2.91
CA SER A 4 8.58 2.21 -1.61
C SER A 4 7.92 0.85 -1.67
N GLY A 5 8.59 -0.16 -1.11
CA GLY A 5 7.93 -1.42 -0.77
C GLY A 5 7.07 -1.21 0.47
N VAL A 6 5.78 -1.53 0.40
CA VAL A 6 4.84 -1.38 1.51
C VAL A 6 4.15 -2.71 1.81
N VAL A 7 3.93 -2.96 3.10
CA VAL A 7 3.02 -4.01 3.57
C VAL A 7 1.73 -3.34 4.03
N ILE A 8 0.60 -3.81 3.51
CA ILE A 8 -0.72 -3.35 3.93
C ILE A 8 -1.35 -4.45 4.75
N GLU A 9 -1.73 -4.11 5.98
CA GLU A 9 -2.46 -5.01 6.87
C GLU A 9 -3.95 -4.75 6.74
N THR A 10 -4.74 -5.82 6.66
CA THR A 10 -6.19 -5.78 6.50
C THR A 10 -6.88 -6.56 7.62
N LEU A 11 -8.19 -6.41 7.72
CA LEU A 11 -9.01 -7.35 8.49
C LEU A 11 -8.79 -8.79 7.99
N PRO A 12 -8.88 -9.80 8.88
CA PRO A 12 -8.77 -11.20 8.49
C PRO A 12 -9.72 -11.58 7.35
N GLY A 13 -9.22 -12.36 6.38
CA GLY A 13 -9.93 -12.78 5.18
C GLY A 13 -10.27 -11.66 4.18
N SER A 14 -9.79 -10.43 4.38
CA SER A 14 -10.11 -9.28 3.52
C SER A 14 -9.03 -8.95 2.49
N ALA A 15 -7.84 -9.56 2.61
CA ALA A 15 -6.68 -9.19 1.80
C ALA A 15 -6.97 -9.20 0.29
N ASP A 16 -7.58 -10.26 -0.26
CA ASP A 16 -7.85 -10.37 -1.70
C ASP A 16 -8.85 -9.32 -2.22
N VAL A 17 -9.85 -8.98 -1.41
CA VAL A 17 -10.85 -7.95 -1.76
C VAL A 17 -10.20 -6.57 -1.76
N VAL A 18 -9.39 -6.27 -0.74
CA VAL A 18 -8.62 -5.03 -0.66
C VAL A 18 -7.65 -4.94 -1.83
N ALA A 19 -6.94 -6.03 -2.16
CA ALA A 19 -6.01 -6.09 -3.30
C ALA A 19 -6.70 -5.78 -4.62
N ALA A 20 -7.90 -6.31 -4.85
CA ALA A 20 -8.66 -6.02 -6.07
C ALA A 20 -9.01 -4.53 -6.20
N ARG A 21 -9.32 -3.84 -5.09
CA ARG A 21 -9.57 -2.40 -5.08
C ARG A 21 -8.29 -1.60 -5.32
N LEU A 22 -7.21 -1.95 -4.63
CA LEU A 22 -5.92 -1.24 -4.73
C LEU A 22 -5.31 -1.32 -6.13
N ARG A 23 -5.56 -2.40 -6.89
CA ARG A 23 -5.12 -2.49 -8.30
C ARG A 23 -5.71 -1.41 -9.22
N ALA A 24 -6.77 -0.71 -8.80
CA ALA A 24 -7.33 0.42 -9.54
C ALA A 24 -6.65 1.77 -9.21
N VAL A 25 -5.75 1.81 -8.23
CA VAL A 25 -5.09 3.02 -7.77
C VAL A 25 -3.75 3.18 -8.48
N ALA A 26 -3.55 4.29 -9.18
CA ALA A 26 -2.42 4.48 -10.08
C ALA A 26 -1.04 4.47 -9.39
N GLN A 27 -0.97 4.85 -8.12
CA GLN A 27 0.28 5.01 -7.37
C GLN A 27 0.72 3.72 -6.65
N ILE A 28 -0.02 2.61 -6.80
CA ILE A 28 0.28 1.37 -6.10
C ILE A 28 0.13 0.14 -6.99
N ALA A 29 1.13 -0.73 -6.96
CA ALA A 29 1.11 -2.04 -7.59
C ALA A 29 1.08 -3.12 -6.50
N VAL A 30 0.04 -3.96 -6.48
CA VAL A 30 -0.07 -5.08 -5.54
C VAL A 30 0.67 -6.29 -6.10
N GLU A 31 1.75 -6.69 -5.43
CA GLU A 31 2.65 -7.77 -5.84
C GLU A 31 2.24 -9.14 -5.28
N GLY A 32 1.58 -9.17 -4.12
CA GLY A 32 1.16 -10.42 -3.52
C GLY A 32 0.28 -10.27 -2.28
N SER A 33 -0.32 -11.39 -1.86
CA SER A 33 -1.07 -11.53 -0.62
C SER A 33 -0.67 -12.80 0.10
N ASP A 34 -0.77 -12.81 1.43
CA ASP A 34 -0.69 -14.03 2.23
C ASP A 34 -2.01 -14.83 2.28
N GLY A 35 -3.07 -14.33 1.64
CA GLY A 35 -4.39 -14.94 1.57
C GLY A 35 -5.26 -14.72 2.82
N ASP A 36 -4.83 -13.91 3.78
CA ASP A 36 -5.60 -13.63 4.99
C ASP A 36 -5.65 -12.13 5.30
N CYS A 37 -4.55 -11.58 5.82
CA CYS A 37 -4.53 -10.24 6.41
C CYS A 37 -3.41 -9.34 5.90
N ARG A 38 -2.56 -9.80 4.97
CA ARG A 38 -1.44 -8.98 4.47
C ARG A 38 -1.34 -8.94 2.96
N LEU A 39 -0.98 -7.77 2.47
CA LEU A 39 -0.62 -7.49 1.09
C LEU A 39 0.80 -6.96 1.02
N ALA A 40 1.56 -7.41 0.03
CA ALA A 40 2.80 -6.78 -0.39
C ALA A 40 2.53 -5.93 -1.63
N ALA A 41 2.99 -4.69 -1.62
CA ALA A 41 2.81 -3.77 -2.73
C ALA A 41 4.02 -2.85 -2.92
N ILE A 42 4.14 -2.29 -4.11
CA ILE A 42 5.07 -1.21 -4.44
C ILE A 42 4.24 0.06 -4.58
N TRP A 43 4.66 1.13 -3.90
CA TRP A 43 4.10 2.46 -4.04
C TRP A 43 5.11 3.39 -4.72
N GLU A 44 4.62 4.25 -5.61
CA GLU A 44 5.42 5.24 -6.32
C GLU A 44 4.85 6.65 -6.12
N GLY A 45 5.72 7.61 -5.81
CA GLY A 45 5.30 9.00 -5.68
C GLY A 45 6.43 10.00 -5.47
N GLU A 46 6.06 11.22 -5.10
CA GLU A 46 6.97 12.37 -5.14
C GLU A 46 7.87 12.50 -3.90
N SER A 47 7.42 12.02 -2.74
CA SER A 47 8.12 12.19 -1.46
C SER A 47 7.62 11.22 -0.38
N GLY A 48 8.34 11.15 0.74
CA GLY A 48 7.89 10.40 1.92
C GLY A 48 6.61 10.97 2.53
N GLU A 49 6.43 12.30 2.51
CA GLU A 49 5.19 12.95 2.96
C GLU A 49 4.00 12.55 2.08
N ALA A 50 4.21 12.37 0.77
CA ALA A 50 3.17 11.87 -0.12
C ALA A 50 2.77 10.42 0.18
N LEU A 51 3.72 9.57 0.62
CA LEU A 51 3.45 8.22 1.08
C LEU A 51 2.65 8.21 2.39
N GLU A 52 3.02 9.09 3.35
CA GLU A 52 2.29 9.24 4.61
C GLU A 52 0.83 9.64 4.37
N ARG A 53 0.61 10.67 3.53
CA ARG A 53 -0.74 11.10 3.15
C ARG A 53 -1.52 9.99 2.45
N PHE A 54 -0.88 9.25 1.54
CA PHE A 54 -1.51 8.09 0.88
C PHE A 54 -1.96 7.03 1.88
N ALA A 55 -1.13 6.72 2.89
CA ALA A 55 -1.49 5.79 3.95
C ALA A 55 -2.67 6.29 4.79
N GLU A 56 -2.68 7.57 5.16
CA GLU A 56 -3.80 8.19 5.89
C GLU A 56 -5.11 8.14 5.09
N ASP A 57 -5.05 8.45 3.79
CA ASP A 57 -6.21 8.39 2.89
C ASP A 57 -6.78 6.97 2.77
N LEU A 58 -5.91 5.95 2.69
CA LEU A 58 -6.35 4.55 2.68
C LEU A 58 -7.03 4.16 4.00
N LEU A 59 -6.44 4.52 5.14
CA LEU A 59 -6.99 4.21 6.46
C LEU A 59 -8.32 4.92 6.72
N ALA A 60 -8.48 6.15 6.22
CA ALA A 60 -9.73 6.90 6.34
C ALA A 60 -10.81 6.40 5.37
N GLY A 61 -10.41 5.91 4.19
CA GLY A 61 -11.30 5.53 3.11
C GLY A 61 -11.78 4.07 3.13
N ASP A 62 -11.08 3.18 3.83
CA ASP A 62 -11.36 1.74 3.81
C ASP A 62 -11.20 1.12 5.20
N GLU A 63 -12.33 0.84 5.87
CA GLU A 63 -12.36 0.22 7.21
C GLU A 63 -11.75 -1.18 7.27
N GLN A 64 -11.50 -1.81 6.10
CA GLN A 64 -10.85 -3.11 6.03
C GLN A 64 -9.33 -3.01 6.09
N ILE A 65 -8.75 -1.81 5.96
CA ILE A 65 -7.31 -1.57 6.08
C ILE A 65 -6.98 -1.13 7.51
N LEU A 66 -6.04 -1.83 8.14
CA LEU A 66 -5.62 -1.60 9.52
C LEU A 66 -4.30 -0.84 9.63
N GLY A 67 -3.45 -0.93 8.60
CA GLY A 67 -2.15 -0.27 8.60
C GLY A 67 -1.46 -0.35 7.25
N VAL A 68 -0.58 0.63 7.00
CA VAL A 68 0.33 0.67 5.85
C VAL A 68 1.74 0.85 6.40
N PHE A 69 2.63 -0.09 6.09
CA PHE A 69 3.96 -0.21 6.69
C PHE A 69 5.02 -0.17 5.60
N PRO A 70 5.72 0.96 5.42
CA PRO A 70 6.87 1.03 4.53
C PRO A 70 7.97 0.09 5.02
N VAL A 71 8.45 -0.79 4.13
CA VAL A 71 9.51 -1.79 4.41
C VAL A 71 10.84 -1.35 3.81
N TYR A 72 10.79 -0.66 2.69
CA TYR A 72 11.96 -0.08 2.01
C TYR A 72 11.54 1.20 1.30
N VAL A 73 12.40 2.21 1.30
CA VAL A 73 12.21 3.47 0.58
C VAL A 73 13.47 3.71 -0.24
N GLY A 74 13.32 3.64 -1.56
CA GLY A 74 14.37 3.95 -2.51
C GLY A 74 14.09 5.28 -3.19
N GLU A 75 15.14 6.07 -3.40
CA GLU A 75 15.10 7.23 -4.28
C GLU A 75 15.49 6.75 -5.68
N ASP A 76 14.62 6.97 -6.66
CA ASP A 76 14.97 6.83 -8.06
C ASP A 76 15.68 8.12 -8.49
N GLU A 77 17.01 8.03 -8.57
CA GLU A 77 17.90 9.05 -9.12
C GLU A 77 17.84 8.95 -10.66
N GLU A 78 16.82 9.56 -11.27
CA GLU A 78 16.89 9.92 -12.71
C GLU A 78 17.89 11.06 -12.94
#